data_AF-A0A1W1HG26-F1
#
_entry.id   AF-A0A1W1HG26-F1
#
_cell.length_a   1.000
_cell.length_b   1.000
_cell.length_c   1.000
_cell.angle_alpha   90.00
_cell.angle_beta   90.00
_cell.angle_gamma   90.00
#
_symmetry.space_group_name_H-M   'P 1'
#
loop_
_entity.id
_entity.type
_entity.pdbx_description
1 polymer ?
#
loop_
_entity_poly.entity_id
_entity_poly.type
_entity_poly.pdbx_seq_one_letter_code
_entity_poly.pdbx_strand_id
1 'polypeptide(L)'
;MSEFCGTAKKGSHYRSKYYKLKARRGAKKAIVAIAHRISKAIFNIIKNGDRFMDLGEDYLDGKNKQKAINRVKRTAQQLGFDLIPCEA
;
A
#
# COMPACT_ATOMS: atom_id res chain seq x y z
N MET A 1 32.73 1.81 9.31
CA MET A 1 31.63 1.53 10.25
C MET A 1 31.29 2.83 10.96
N SER A 2 30.31 3.58 10.46
CA SER A 2 29.73 4.74 11.15
C SER A 2 28.32 4.96 10.62
N GLU A 3 27.39 4.30 11.30
CA GLU A 3 26.09 4.81 11.72
C GLU A 3 25.38 5.81 10.79
N PHE A 4 24.68 5.29 9.78
CA PHE A 4 23.51 5.97 9.22
C PHE A 4 22.25 5.44 9.92
N CYS A 5 22.08 5.78 11.21
CA CYS A 5 20.80 5.65 11.90
C CYS A 5 19.92 6.86 11.55
N GLY A 6 19.48 6.92 10.29
CA GLY A 6 18.52 7.92 9.83
C GLY A 6 17.12 7.55 10.30
N THR A 7 16.72 8.15 11.43
CA THR A 7 15.34 8.50 11.81
C THR A 7 14.25 7.55 11.29
N ALA A 8 13.99 6.48 12.05
CA ALA A 8 12.76 5.71 11.90
C ALA A 8 11.56 6.61 12.29
N LYS A 9 10.94 7.30 11.31
CA LYS A 9 9.59 7.85 11.47
C LYS A 9 8.68 6.72 11.96
N LYS A 10 8.33 6.76 13.25
CA LYS A 10 7.42 5.80 13.88
C LYS A 10 6.09 5.87 13.14
N GLY A 11 5.63 4.76 12.57
CA GLY A 11 4.34 4.68 11.87
C GLY A 11 4.35 4.84 10.34
N SER A 12 5.51 4.91 9.68
CA SER A 12 5.49 4.99 8.20
C SER A 12 5.06 3.67 7.54
N HIS A 13 4.10 3.72 6.61
CA HIS A 13 3.61 2.60 5.78
C HIS A 13 4.75 1.74 5.19
N TYR A 14 5.85 2.38 4.81
CA TYR A 14 7.02 1.71 4.24
C TYR A 14 7.75 0.82 5.25
N ARG A 15 7.69 1.12 6.56
CA ARG A 15 8.29 0.31 7.63
C ARG A 15 7.55 -1.01 7.83
N SER A 16 6.22 -0.99 7.96
CA SER A 16 5.43 -2.23 8.04
C SER A 16 5.62 -3.11 6.80
N LYS A 17 5.66 -2.49 5.62
CA LYS A 17 5.90 -3.19 4.36
C LYS A 17 7.33 -3.73 4.24
N TYR A 18 8.33 -3.02 4.76
CA TYR A 18 9.71 -3.49 4.85
C TYR A 18 9.80 -4.79 5.64
N TYR A 19 9.23 -4.85 6.84
CA TYR A 19 9.31 -6.06 7.66
C TYR A 19 8.58 -7.24 7.02
N LYS A 20 7.41 -7.02 6.40
CA LYS A 20 6.70 -8.05 5.62
C LYS A 20 7.52 -8.57 4.45
N LEU A 21 8.22 -7.69 3.72
CA LEU A 21 9.07 -8.07 2.59
C LEU A 21 10.38 -8.72 3.05
N LYS A 22 10.98 -8.23 4.13
CA LYS A 22 12.19 -8.79 4.75
C LYS A 22 11.97 -10.23 5.17
N ALA A 23 10.83 -10.52 5.82
CA ALA A 23 10.46 -11.86 6.24
C ALA A 23 10.32 -12.85 5.06
N ARG A 24 9.90 -12.37 3.87
CA ARG A 24 9.67 -13.24 2.69
C ARG A 24 10.87 -13.35 1.74
N ARG A 25 11.67 -12.30 1.59
CA ARG A 25 12.69 -12.18 0.51
C ARG A 25 14.08 -11.76 0.99
N GLY A 26 14.25 -11.50 2.28
CA GLY A 26 15.50 -11.00 2.86
C GLY A 26 15.67 -9.48 2.74
N ALA A 27 16.59 -8.94 3.56
CA ALA A 27 16.74 -7.49 3.77
C ALA A 27 17.10 -6.71 2.49
N LYS A 28 18.07 -7.21 1.70
CA LYS A 28 18.54 -6.51 0.47
C LYS A 28 17.42 -6.33 -0.55
N LYS A 29 16.66 -7.40 -0.84
CA LYS A 29 15.53 -7.36 -1.78
C LYS A 29 14.37 -6.50 -1.26
N ALA A 30 14.17 -6.45 0.06
CA ALA A 30 13.14 -5.60 0.66
C ALA A 30 13.45 -4.10 0.49
N ILE A 31 14.71 -3.68 0.66
CA ILE A 31 15.12 -2.28 0.46
C ILE A 31 14.89 -1.86 -1.00
N VAL A 32 15.36 -2.64 -1.97
CA VAL A 32 15.18 -2.35 -3.40
C VAL A 32 13.70 -2.26 -3.79
N ALA A 33 12.87 -3.16 -3.26
CA ALA A 33 11.43 -3.13 -3.50
C ALA A 33 10.75 -1.87 -2.95
N ILE A 34 11.22 -1.35 -1.82
CA ILE A 34 10.72 -0.08 -1.25
C ILE A 34 11.21 1.10 -2.09
N ALA A 35 12.50 1.14 -2.42
CA ALA A 35 13.08 2.19 -3.26
C ALA A 35 12.34 2.30 -4.60
N HIS A 36 12.11 1.17 -5.29
CA HIS A 36 11.35 1.15 -6.54
C HIS A 36 9.92 1.73 -6.39
N ARG A 37 9.24 1.46 -5.28
CA ARG A 37 7.90 2.02 -5.02
C ARG A 37 7.95 3.53 -4.81
N ILE A 38 8.96 4.02 -4.08
CA ILE A 38 9.16 5.45 -3.83
C ILE A 38 9.49 6.15 -5.17
N SER A 39 10.43 5.62 -5.95
CA SER A 39 10.78 6.16 -7.28
C SER A 39 9.58 6.19 -8.22
N LYS A 40 8.74 5.15 -8.22
CA LYS A 40 7.52 5.12 -9.03
C LYS A 40 6.48 6.15 -8.58
N ALA A 41 6.37 6.40 -7.27
CA ALA A 41 5.51 7.47 -6.76
C ALA A 41 6.01 8.83 -7.24
N ILE A 42 7.31 9.12 -7.08
CA ILE A 42 7.98 10.34 -7.56
C ILE A 42 7.75 10.53 -9.07
N PHE A 43 7.99 9.50 -9.87
CA PHE A 43 7.77 9.54 -11.31
C PHE A 43 6.32 9.88 -11.67
N ASN A 44 5.35 9.30 -10.96
CA ASN A 44 3.93 9.53 -11.24
C ASN A 44 3.49 10.95 -10.86
N ILE A 45 4.05 11.52 -9.79
CA ILE A 45 3.80 12.92 -9.36
C ILE A 45 4.34 13.88 -10.42
N ILE A 46 5.58 13.68 -10.87
CA ILE A 46 6.20 14.54 -11.88
C ILE A 46 5.45 14.43 -13.21
N LYS A 47 5.08 13.22 -13.61
CA LYS A 47 4.46 12.96 -14.91
C LYS A 47 2.99 13.42 -14.99
N ASN A 48 2.23 13.25 -13.92
CA ASN A 48 0.79 13.54 -13.93
C ASN A 48 0.47 14.90 -13.28
N GLY A 49 1.44 15.58 -12.68
CA GLY A 49 1.23 16.87 -12.00
C GLY A 49 0.36 16.79 -10.74
N ASP A 50 -0.05 15.58 -10.33
CA ASP A 50 -0.83 15.36 -9.11
C ASP A 50 0.03 15.69 -7.88
N ARG A 51 -0.52 16.48 -6.94
CA ARG A 51 0.13 16.70 -5.64
C ARG A 51 0.49 15.34 -5.04
N PHE A 52 1.70 15.24 -4.49
CA PHE A 52 2.04 14.16 -3.58
C PHE A 52 1.19 14.29 -2.31
N MET A 53 -0.07 13.87 -2.38
CA MET A 53 -0.74 13.36 -1.20
C MET A 53 0.10 12.16 -0.82
N ASP A 54 0.82 12.25 0.30
CA ASP A 54 1.37 11.08 0.96
C ASP A 54 0.23 10.06 0.89
N LEU A 55 0.41 8.96 0.16
CA LEU A 55 -0.56 7.86 0.13
C LEU A 55 -0.47 7.19 1.51
N GLY A 56 -0.63 7.99 2.58
CA GLY A 56 -0.85 7.61 3.94
C GLY A 56 -1.98 6.59 3.97
N GLU A 57 -2.05 5.89 5.08
CA GLU A 57 -2.89 4.70 5.24
C GLU A 57 -4.30 4.91 4.68
N ASP A 58 -4.86 6.12 4.79
CA ASP A 58 -6.16 6.52 4.27
C ASP A 58 -6.38 6.32 2.75
N TYR A 59 -5.42 6.68 1.88
CA TYR A 59 -5.63 6.53 0.43
C TYR A 59 -5.54 5.06 -0.01
N LEU A 60 -4.69 4.28 0.66
CA LEU A 60 -4.61 2.85 0.42
C LEU A 60 -5.79 2.10 1.05
N ASP A 61 -6.32 2.59 2.16
CA ASP A 61 -7.49 2.02 2.82
C ASP A 61 -8.75 2.19 2.00
N GLY A 62 -8.95 3.34 1.33
CA GLY A 62 -10.04 3.48 0.35
C GLY A 62 -9.97 2.41 -0.76
N LYS A 63 -8.78 2.17 -1.30
CA LYS A 63 -8.57 1.15 -2.34
C LYS A 63 -8.69 -0.28 -1.80
N ASN A 64 -8.29 -0.52 -0.56
CA ASN A 64 -8.45 -1.80 0.12
C ASN A 64 -9.93 -2.08 0.42
N LYS A 65 -10.69 -1.08 0.87
CA LYS A 65 -12.15 -1.15 1.05
C LYS A 65 -12.85 -1.49 -0.27
N GLN A 66 -12.52 -0.79 -1.36
CA GLN A 66 -13.10 -1.11 -2.68
C GLN A 66 -12.75 -2.54 -3.14
N LYS A 67 -11.52 -2.98 -2.91
CA LYS A 67 -11.12 -4.37 -3.21
C LYS A 67 -11.85 -5.38 -2.33
N ALA A 68 -12.08 -5.08 -1.07
CA ALA A 68 -12.83 -5.92 -0.16
C ALA A 68 -14.28 -6.04 -0.64
N ILE A 69 -14.94 -4.91 -0.93
CA ILE A 69 -16.30 -4.88 -1.50
C ILE A 69 -16.37 -5.71 -2.79
N ASN A 70 -15.43 -5.50 -3.71
CA ASN A 70 -15.40 -6.25 -4.97
C ASN A 70 -15.18 -7.76 -4.76
N ARG A 71 -14.39 -8.14 -3.74
CA ARG A 71 -14.20 -9.55 -3.38
C ARG A 71 -15.49 -10.15 -2.83
N VAL A 72 -16.15 -9.47 -1.90
CA VAL A 72 -17.43 -9.93 -1.34
C VAL A 72 -18.48 -10.01 -2.45
N LYS A 73 -18.54 -9.04 -3.37
CA LYS A 73 -19.43 -9.08 -4.54
C LYS A 73 -19.20 -10.32 -5.40
N ARG A 74 -17.95 -10.65 -5.72
CA ARG A 74 -17.63 -11.86 -6.48
C ARG A 74 -18.02 -13.14 -5.74
N THR A 75 -17.80 -13.19 -4.43
CA THR A 75 -18.18 -14.35 -3.62
C THR A 75 -19.70 -14.49 -3.52
N ALA A 76 -20.44 -13.39 -3.36
CA ALA A 76 -21.90 -13.39 -3.37
C ALA A 76 -22.45 -13.89 -4.72
N GLN A 77 -21.90 -13.40 -5.83
CA GLN A 77 -22.27 -13.85 -7.18
C GLN A 77 -22.04 -15.36 -7.38
N GLN A 78 -20.94 -15.91 -6.85
CA GLN A 78 -20.68 -17.36 -6.91
C GLN A 78 -21.69 -18.19 -6.11
N LEU A 79 -22.30 -17.61 -5.09
CA LEU A 79 -23.29 -18.25 -4.24
C LEU A 79 -24.73 -17.97 -4.71
N GLY A 80 -24.92 -17.22 -5.79
CA GLY A 80 -26.24 -16.85 -6.31
C GLY A 80 -26.93 -15.70 -5.56
N PHE A 81 -26.19 -14.93 -4.75
CA PHE A 81 -26.70 -13.76 -4.04
C PHE A 81 -26.20 -12.46 -4.68
N ASP A 82 -27.05 -11.44 -4.73
CA ASP A 82 -26.65 -10.09 -5.14
C ASP A 82 -26.42 -9.19 -3.91
N LEU A 83 -25.41 -8.36 -4.00
CA LEU A 83 -24.91 -7.57 -2.87
C LEU A 83 -25.58 -6.21 -2.89
N ILE A 84 -26.61 -6.03 -2.07
CA ILE A 84 -27.33 -4.76 -1.91
C ILE A 84 -26.59 -3.92 -0.85
N PRO A 85 -26.15 -2.69 -1.17
CA PRO A 85 -25.64 -1.77 -0.17
C PRO A 85 -26.77 -1.41 0.81
N CYS A 86 -26.61 -1.73 2.09
CA CYS A 86 -27.48 -1.16 3.12
C CYS A 86 -27.00 0.26 3.38
N GLU A 87 -27.79 1.26 2.99
CA GLU A 87 -27.56 2.65 3.41
C GLU A 87 -27.86 2.75 4.91
N ALA A 88 -26.85 3.16 5.68
CA ALA A 88 -26.93 3.43 7.11
C ALA A 88 -26.58 4.90 7.36
#